data_AF-A0A834YC65-F1
#
_entry.id   AF-A0A834YC65-F1
#
_cell.length_a   1.000
_cell.length_b   1.000
_cell.length_c   1.000
_cell.angle_alpha   90.00
_cell.angle_beta   90.00
_cell.angle_gamma   90.00
#
_symmetry.space_group_name_H-M   'P 1'
#
loop_
_entity.id
_entity.type
_entity.pdbx_description
1 polymer ?
#
loop_
_entity_poly.entity_id
_entity_poly.type
_entity_poly.pdbx_seq_one_letter_code
_entity_poly.pdbx_strand_id
1 'polypeptide(L)'
;MTTCFKKNRKKRGHVSTDHGRVGKHRKHPEGHGNFYCPIINIDKLWSMIPQDIKDKASPDNVPCLDVTQFGYFKVLGKGILPSTQPIVVKAKIVSKTAEKKIKEAGGAVLLTA
;
A
#
# COMPACT_ATOMS: atom_id res chain seq x y z
N MET A 1 -5.37 12.12 36.14
CA MET A 1 -5.48 13.57 36.45
C MET A 1 -6.94 13.97 36.48
N THR A 2 -7.40 14.52 37.60
CA THR A 2 -8.81 14.94 37.77
C THR A 2 -9.16 16.13 36.85
N THR A 3 -10.45 16.31 36.56
CA THR A 3 -10.93 17.28 35.57
C THR A 3 -10.60 18.74 35.92
N CYS A 4 -10.41 19.05 37.20
CA CYS A 4 -10.07 20.39 37.69
C CYS A 4 -8.63 20.80 37.32
N PHE A 5 -7.69 19.87 37.22
CA PHE A 5 -6.28 20.16 36.94
C PHE A 5 -5.91 20.12 35.44
N LYS A 6 -6.87 19.90 34.54
CA LYS A 6 -6.60 19.83 33.09
C LYS A 6 -6.16 21.18 32.52
N LYS A 7 -5.17 21.18 31.63
CA LYS A 7 -4.70 22.37 30.88
C LYS A 7 -5.86 23.17 30.25
N ASN A 8 -6.85 22.47 29.69
CA ASN A 8 -8.02 23.11 29.06
C ASN A 8 -8.86 23.96 30.03
N ARG A 9 -8.88 23.67 31.35
CA ARG A 9 -9.59 24.50 32.33
C ARG A 9 -8.93 25.87 32.50
N LYS A 10 -7.59 25.90 32.52
CA LYS A 10 -6.80 27.14 32.59
C LYS A 10 -6.88 27.98 31.31
N LYS A 11 -7.30 27.38 30.20
CA LYS A 11 -7.35 28.01 28.87
C LYS A 11 -8.76 28.42 28.43
N ARG A 12 -9.76 28.35 29.32
CA ARG A 12 -11.08 28.93 29.08
C ARG A 12 -10.95 30.44 28.82
N GLY A 13 -11.72 30.97 27.87
CA GLY A 13 -11.65 32.36 27.44
C GLY A 13 -10.53 32.69 26.45
N HIS A 14 -9.55 31.80 26.25
CA HIS A 14 -8.50 32.00 25.25
C HIS A 14 -9.00 31.54 23.86
N VAL A 15 -8.82 32.40 22.86
CA VAL A 15 -9.40 32.23 21.51
C VAL A 15 -9.07 30.89 20.84
N SER A 16 -7.84 30.38 20.97
CA SER A 16 -7.40 29.13 20.32
C SER A 16 -6.99 28.03 21.29
N THR A 17 -7.19 28.21 22.60
CA THR A 17 -6.85 27.20 23.64
C THR A 17 -5.42 26.62 23.51
N ASP A 18 -4.44 27.48 23.19
CA ASP A 18 -3.03 27.15 22.89
C ASP A 18 -2.73 26.34 21.61
N HIS A 19 -3.70 26.12 20.71
CA HIS A 19 -3.46 25.42 19.44
C HIS A 19 -3.01 26.37 18.30
N GLY A 20 -2.53 27.57 18.63
CA GLY A 20 -2.10 28.59 17.68
C GLY A 20 -3.28 29.40 17.09
N ARG A 21 -3.13 30.73 17.00
CA ARG A 21 -4.20 31.63 16.49
C ARG A 21 -4.35 31.56 14.96
N VAL A 22 -3.21 31.45 14.26
CA VAL A 22 -3.17 31.45 12.79
C VAL A 22 -3.38 30.05 12.23
N GLY A 23 -2.59 29.05 12.69
CA GLY A 23 -2.63 27.69 12.14
C GLY A 23 -3.90 26.91 12.45
N LYS A 24 -4.55 27.19 13.60
CA LYS A 24 -5.70 26.47 14.17
C LYS A 24 -5.45 24.96 14.34
N HIS A 25 -6.21 24.33 15.23
CA HIS A 25 -6.11 22.89 15.42
C HIS A 25 -6.73 22.14 14.23
N ARG A 26 -5.94 21.30 13.55
CA ARG A 26 -6.40 20.33 12.54
C ARG A 26 -6.05 18.93 13.00
N LYS A 27 -6.98 17.99 12.84
CA LYS A 27 -6.70 16.57 13.09
C LYS A 27 -5.84 16.02 11.93
N HIS A 28 -4.75 15.32 12.25
CA HIS A 28 -3.88 14.62 11.28
C HIS A 28 -3.42 15.50 10.10
N PRO A 29 -2.74 16.64 10.33
CA PRO A 29 -2.32 17.54 9.25
C PRO A 29 -1.39 16.84 8.24
N GLU A 30 -0.65 15.82 8.67
CA GLU A 30 0.29 15.03 7.86
C GLU A 30 -0.25 13.62 7.55
N GLY A 31 -1.56 13.38 7.79
CA GLY A 31 -2.19 12.06 7.62
C GLY A 31 -2.16 11.18 8.87
N HIS A 32 -2.56 9.93 8.71
CA HIS A 32 -2.64 8.95 9.80
C HIS A 32 -1.40 8.07 9.78
N GLY A 33 -0.43 8.30 10.66
CA GLY A 33 0.63 7.37 11.11
C GLY A 33 1.47 6.61 10.07
N ASN A 34 2.62 6.09 10.48
CA ASN A 34 3.35 5.10 9.68
C ASN A 34 2.63 3.75 9.78
N PHE A 35 1.65 3.50 8.92
CA PHE A 35 1.14 2.14 8.73
C PHE A 35 2.25 1.31 8.08
N TYR A 36 2.58 0.16 8.68
CA TYR A 36 3.49 -0.80 8.08
C TYR A 36 2.89 -1.32 6.77
N CYS A 37 3.29 -0.67 5.67
CA CYS A 37 2.83 -0.93 4.31
C CYS A 37 4.05 -1.06 3.39
N PRO A 38 4.86 -2.12 3.56
CA PRO A 38 5.97 -2.41 2.65
C PRO A 38 5.48 -2.50 1.21
N ILE A 39 6.21 -1.83 0.32
CA ILE A 39 5.79 -1.54 -1.06
C ILE A 39 6.64 -2.36 -2.03
N ILE A 40 5.99 -2.93 -3.04
CA ILE A 40 6.64 -3.52 -4.20
C ILE A 40 6.12 -2.93 -5.51
N ASN A 41 7.00 -2.83 -6.50
CA ASN A 41 6.66 -2.37 -7.84
C ASN A 41 6.54 -3.55 -8.81
N ILE A 42 5.80 -3.34 -9.90
CA ILE A 42 5.51 -4.37 -10.90
C ILE A 42 6.78 -4.92 -11.58
N ASP A 43 7.76 -4.07 -11.87
CA ASP A 43 9.06 -4.46 -12.46
C ASP A 43 9.77 -5.59 -11.70
N LYS A 44 9.63 -5.62 -10.38
CA LYS A 44 10.30 -6.61 -9.52
C LYS A 44 9.52 -7.91 -9.33
N LEU A 45 8.23 -7.95 -9.68
CA LEU A 45 7.37 -9.13 -9.44
C LEU A 45 7.94 -10.38 -10.12
N TRP A 46 8.38 -10.23 -11.36
CA TRP A 46 8.92 -11.35 -12.12
C TRP A 46 10.25 -11.87 -11.58
N SER A 47 11.05 -11.03 -10.94
CA SER A 47 12.31 -11.47 -10.33
C SER A 47 12.10 -12.29 -9.06
N MET A 48 10.99 -12.10 -8.34
CA MET A 48 10.71 -12.80 -7.09
C MET A 48 10.24 -14.25 -7.26
N ILE A 49 9.78 -14.62 -8.47
CA ILE A 49 9.33 -15.98 -8.71
C ILE A 49 10.57 -16.90 -8.82
N PRO A 50 10.60 -18.04 -8.08
CA PRO A 50 11.64 -19.06 -8.22
C PRO A 50 11.76 -19.58 -9.66
N GLN A 51 12.97 -19.90 -10.11
CA GLN A 51 13.22 -20.36 -11.48
C GLN A 51 12.41 -21.61 -11.85
N ASP A 52 12.33 -22.58 -10.93
CA ASP A 52 11.56 -23.82 -11.13
C ASP A 52 10.07 -23.59 -11.48
N ILE A 53 9.50 -22.48 -11.01
CA ILE A 53 8.10 -22.10 -11.30
C ILE A 53 8.01 -21.33 -12.61
N LYS A 54 9.03 -20.52 -12.94
CA LYS A 54 9.11 -19.81 -14.23
C LYS A 54 9.22 -20.78 -15.39
N ASP A 55 10.00 -21.83 -15.24
CA ASP A 55 10.24 -22.81 -16.30
C ASP A 55 8.99 -23.67 -16.56
N LYS A 56 8.13 -23.80 -15.56
CA LYS A 56 6.83 -24.49 -15.65
C LYS A 56 5.68 -23.55 -16.07
N ALA A 57 5.95 -22.26 -16.23
CA ALA A 57 4.93 -21.30 -16.65
C ALA A 57 4.63 -21.52 -18.13
N SER A 58 3.39 -21.92 -18.41
CA SER A 58 2.87 -22.05 -19.78
C SER A 58 1.74 -21.04 -19.97
N PRO A 59 1.25 -20.83 -21.21
CA PRO A 59 0.10 -19.96 -21.46
C PRO A 59 -1.14 -20.37 -20.64
N ASP A 60 -1.30 -21.67 -20.39
CA ASP A 60 -2.43 -22.24 -19.65
C ASP A 60 -2.19 -22.27 -18.13
N ASN A 61 -0.93 -22.32 -17.71
CA ASN A 61 -0.52 -22.39 -16.31
C ASN A 61 0.23 -21.13 -15.87
N VAL A 62 -0.55 -20.11 -15.49
CA VAL A 62 -0.05 -18.80 -15.08
C VAL A 62 0.45 -18.84 -13.63
N PRO A 63 1.68 -18.40 -13.33
CA PRO A 63 2.21 -18.44 -11.97
C PRO A 63 1.48 -17.45 -11.06
N CYS A 64 1.14 -17.94 -9.86
CA CYS A 64 0.53 -17.15 -8.81
C CYS A 64 1.59 -16.72 -7.79
N LEU A 65 1.76 -15.41 -7.64
CA LEU A 65 2.69 -14.80 -6.70
C LEU A 65 1.94 -14.14 -5.56
N ASP A 66 2.20 -14.61 -4.34
CA ASP A 66 1.72 -13.97 -3.12
C ASP A 66 2.79 -13.04 -2.56
N VAL A 67 2.62 -11.73 -2.78
CA VAL A 67 3.59 -10.73 -2.31
C VAL A 67 3.54 -10.55 -0.79
N THR A 68 2.46 -10.98 -0.13
CA THR A 68 2.34 -10.87 1.33
C THR A 68 3.23 -11.85 2.06
N GLN A 69 3.49 -13.02 1.47
CA GLN A 69 4.45 -14.01 1.98
C GLN A 69 5.89 -13.48 1.97
N PHE A 70 6.21 -12.63 0.99
CA PHE A 70 7.50 -11.92 0.91
C PHE A 70 7.53 -10.64 1.77
N GLY A 71 6.49 -10.41 2.57
CA GLY A 71 6.41 -9.27 3.47
C GLY A 71 6.06 -7.95 2.77
N TYR A 72 5.49 -7.96 1.56
CA TYR A 72 5.00 -6.76 0.88
C TYR A 72 3.48 -6.69 0.87
N PHE A 73 2.93 -5.52 1.19
CA PHE A 73 1.48 -5.34 1.32
C PHE A 73 0.89 -4.47 0.22
N LYS A 74 1.69 -3.59 -0.41
CA LYS A 74 1.22 -2.68 -1.45
C LYS A 74 1.95 -2.87 -2.78
N VAL A 75 1.21 -3.10 -3.86
CA VAL A 75 1.75 -3.18 -5.23
C VAL A 75 1.51 -1.87 -5.99
N LEU A 76 2.59 -1.29 -6.49
CA LEU A 76 2.61 -0.03 -7.24
C LEU A 76 3.00 -0.25 -8.71
N GLY A 77 2.46 0.59 -9.60
CA GLY A 77 2.57 0.41 -11.06
C GLY A 77 3.86 0.93 -11.70
N LYS A 78 4.97 1.09 -10.96
CA LYS A 78 6.24 1.54 -11.54
C LYS A 78 6.86 0.42 -12.39
N GLY A 79 7.42 0.80 -13.54
CA GLY A 79 8.07 -0.12 -14.47
C GLY A 79 7.12 -0.78 -15.48
N ILE A 80 7.64 -1.77 -16.19
CA ILE A 80 6.96 -2.50 -17.27
C ILE A 80 6.90 -3.97 -16.88
N LEU A 81 5.73 -4.58 -17.04
CA LEU A 81 5.59 -6.02 -16.97
C LEU A 81 5.69 -6.57 -18.40
N PRO A 82 6.49 -7.61 -18.66
CA PRO A 82 6.52 -8.24 -19.98
C PRO A 82 5.14 -8.81 -20.34
N SER A 83 4.59 -8.38 -21.49
CA SER A 83 3.28 -8.83 -21.98
C SER A 83 3.25 -10.29 -22.41
N THR A 84 4.42 -10.88 -22.67
CA THR A 84 4.59 -12.29 -23.03
C THR A 84 4.41 -13.23 -21.84
N GLN A 85 4.36 -12.69 -20.63
CA GLN A 85 4.52 -13.44 -19.38
C GLN A 85 3.46 -12.98 -18.36
N PRO A 86 2.25 -13.54 -18.42
CA PRO A 86 1.17 -13.17 -17.52
C PRO A 86 1.47 -13.60 -16.09
N ILE A 87 0.96 -12.84 -15.11
CA ILE A 87 1.10 -13.13 -13.67
C ILE A 87 -0.22 -12.97 -12.93
N VAL A 88 -0.48 -13.85 -11.98
CA VAL A 88 -1.53 -13.63 -10.98
C VAL A 88 -0.89 -13.11 -9.69
N VAL A 89 -1.24 -11.89 -9.27
CA VAL A 89 -0.66 -11.24 -8.08
C VAL A 89 -1.66 -11.22 -6.94
N LYS A 90 -1.28 -11.81 -5.80
CA LYS A 90 -2.02 -11.75 -4.53
C LYS A 90 -1.41 -10.67 -3.64
N ALA A 91 -2.18 -9.63 -3.29
CA ALA A 91 -1.72 -8.50 -2.50
C ALA A 91 -2.84 -7.88 -1.65
N LYS A 92 -2.49 -7.14 -0.59
CA LYS A 92 -3.47 -6.41 0.24
C LYS A 92 -3.97 -5.14 -0.42
N ILE A 93 -3.07 -4.36 -0.98
CA ILE A 93 -3.36 -3.07 -1.60
C ILE A 93 -2.71 -3.03 -2.97
N VAL A 94 -3.48 -2.63 -3.99
CA VAL A 94 -2.97 -2.48 -5.36
C VAL A 94 -3.35 -1.10 -5.87
N SER A 95 -2.37 -0.41 -6.48
CA SER A 95 -2.65 0.87 -7.15
C SER A 95 -3.45 0.65 -8.44
N LYS A 96 -4.31 1.61 -8.81
CA LYS A 96 -5.09 1.55 -10.06
C LYS A 96 -4.20 1.37 -11.29
N THR A 97 -3.03 2.02 -11.31
CA THR A 97 -2.06 1.89 -12.39
C THR A 97 -1.41 0.51 -12.43
N ALA A 98 -1.14 -0.09 -11.26
CA ALA A 98 -0.65 -1.46 -11.20
C ALA A 98 -1.68 -2.46 -11.73
N GLU A 99 -2.92 -2.34 -11.27
CA GLU A 99 -4.01 -3.21 -11.68
C GLU A 99 -4.25 -3.16 -13.20
N LYS A 100 -4.25 -1.95 -13.78
CA LYS A 100 -4.38 -1.75 -15.22
C LYS A 100 -3.28 -2.48 -15.99
N LYS A 101 -2.01 -2.30 -15.60
CA LYS A 101 -0.86 -2.92 -16.27
C LYS A 101 -0.84 -4.45 -16.15
N ILE A 102 -1.22 -4.99 -14.99
CA ILE A 102 -1.27 -6.45 -14.79
C ILE A 102 -2.35 -7.06 -15.69
N LYS A 103 -3.52 -6.41 -15.80
CA LYS A 103 -4.61 -6.84 -16.69
C LYS A 103 -4.23 -6.73 -18.17
N GLU A 104 -3.56 -5.64 -18.56
CA GLU A 104 -3.06 -5.46 -19.94
C GLU A 104 -2.04 -6.51 -20.36
N ALA A 105 -1.25 -7.03 -19.42
CA ALA A 105 -0.32 -8.13 -19.65
C ALA A 105 -0.97 -9.53 -19.63
N GLY A 106 -2.31 -9.62 -19.57
CA GLY A 106 -3.04 -10.89 -19.48
C GLY A 106 -3.00 -11.55 -18.10
N GLY A 107 -2.55 -10.81 -17.08
CA GLY A 107 -2.53 -11.26 -15.69
C GLY A 107 -3.80 -10.92 -14.92
N ALA A 108 -3.84 -11.35 -13.66
CA ALA A 108 -4.95 -11.08 -12.75
C ALA A 108 -4.46 -10.58 -11.38
N VAL A 109 -5.30 -9.79 -10.70
CA VAL A 109 -5.04 -9.32 -9.34
C VAL A 109 -6.05 -9.97 -8.39
N LEU A 110 -5.54 -10.60 -7.34
CA LEU A 110 -6.33 -11.18 -6.27
C LEU A 110 -6.08 -10.39 -4.98
N LEU A 111 -7.12 -9.77 -4.44
CA LEU A 111 -7.02 -9.05 -3.17
C LEU A 111 -7.01 -10.05 -2.01
N THR A 112 -6.04 -9.91 -1.12
CA THR A 112 -5.83 -10.79 0.05
C THR A 112 -5.85 -9.95 1.32
N ALA A 113 -6.37 -10.47 2.44
CA ALA A 113 -6.54 -9.73 3.70
C ALA A 113 -5.25 -9.60 4.52
#